data_AF-A0A7J8D702-F1
#
_entry.id   AF-A0A7J8D702-F1
#
_cell.length_a   1.000
_cell.length_b   1.000
_cell.length_c   1.000
_cell.angle_alpha   90.00
_cell.angle_beta   90.00
_cell.angle_gamma   90.00
#
_symmetry.space_group_name_H-M   'P 1'
#
loop_
_entity.id
_entity.type
_entity.pdbx_description
1 polymer ?
#
loop_
_entity_poly.entity_id
_entity_poly.type
_entity_poly.pdbx_seq_one_letter_code
_entity_poly.pdbx_strand_id
1 'polypeptide(L)'
;MMENFPKLVKEMDIQPQEAQRVGRRRNPKRPTPRHIIIKIPKVKYKERILKAAEENQLAINKGTPIRLAADFSKETLQDGRAWHKIFHVMKTQDLQPIIFYPAKLLFRVKRQMKSFPDKNKLKEFINTKPIL
;
A
#
# COMPACT_ATOMS: atom_id res chain seq x y z
N MET A 1 25.84 -11.14 -4.43
CA MET A 1 24.39 -10.90 -4.60
C MET A 1 24.10 -9.51 -4.09
N MET A 2 23.31 -8.71 -4.80
CA MET A 2 22.87 -7.40 -4.31
C MET A 2 21.75 -7.62 -3.27
N GLU A 3 21.93 -7.07 -2.08
CA GLU A 3 20.96 -7.18 -0.99
C GLU A 3 19.88 -6.10 -1.13
N ASN A 4 18.59 -6.49 -1.03
CA ASN A 4 17.49 -5.53 -1.09
C ASN A 4 17.37 -4.80 0.25
N PHE A 5 17.31 -3.47 0.20
CA PHE A 5 17.14 -2.60 1.38
C PHE A 5 18.23 -2.79 2.47
N PRO A 6 19.53 -2.66 2.13
CA PRO A 6 20.63 -2.98 3.06
C PRO A 6 20.62 -2.13 4.35
N LYS A 7 20.05 -0.92 4.30
CA LYS A 7 19.85 -0.08 5.51
C LYS A 7 18.84 -0.71 6.48
N LEU A 8 17.74 -1.26 5.97
CA LEU A 8 16.70 -1.87 6.81
C LEU A 8 17.21 -3.16 7.45
N VAL A 9 17.96 -3.98 6.71
CA VAL A 9 18.53 -5.24 7.23
C VAL A 9 19.48 -4.96 8.40
N LYS A 10 20.32 -3.92 8.30
CA LYS A 10 21.25 -3.55 9.38
C LYS A 10 20.55 -3.02 10.63
N GLU A 11 19.47 -2.28 10.47
CA GLU A 11 18.75 -1.64 11.59
C GLU A 11 17.72 -2.57 12.26
N MET A 12 17.33 -3.65 11.60
CA MET A 12 16.20 -4.48 12.01
C MET A 12 16.58 -5.95 11.97
N ASP A 13 16.52 -6.63 13.12
CA ASP A 13 16.50 -8.09 13.16
C ASP A 13 15.10 -8.58 12.74
N ILE A 14 14.91 -8.71 11.42
CA ILE A 14 13.63 -9.11 10.82
C ILE A 14 13.58 -10.63 10.77
N GLN A 15 13.03 -11.23 11.82
CA GLN A 15 12.59 -12.62 11.77
C GLN A 15 11.10 -12.69 11.42
N PRO A 16 10.71 -13.24 10.25
CA PRO A 16 9.30 -13.44 9.94
C PRO A 16 8.71 -14.49 10.88
N GLN A 17 7.50 -14.24 11.37
CA GLN A 17 6.77 -15.21 12.19
C GLN A 17 6.31 -16.41 11.36
N GLU A 18 5.88 -16.14 10.13
CA GLU A 18 5.40 -17.16 9.21
C GLU A 18 5.60 -16.69 7.77
N ALA A 19 5.87 -17.62 6.86
CA ALA A 19 5.86 -17.35 5.43
C ALA A 19 5.21 -18.53 4.71
N GLN A 20 4.12 -18.27 4.00
CA GLN A 20 3.37 -19.31 3.29
C GLN A 20 2.88 -18.85 1.93
N ARG A 21 2.71 -19.79 0.99
CA ARG A 21 2.08 -19.51 -0.30
C ARG A 21 0.57 -19.51 -0.17
N VAL A 22 -0.09 -18.61 -0.89
CA VAL A 22 -1.55 -18.53 -0.90
C VAL A 22 -2.16 -19.81 -1.49
N GLY A 23 -3.02 -20.45 -0.71
CA GLY A 23 -3.71 -21.70 -1.06
C GLY A 23 -2.79 -22.93 -1.01
N ARG A 24 -3.37 -24.12 -0.79
CA ARG A 24 -2.58 -25.36 -0.66
C ARG A 24 -2.05 -25.86 -2.02
N ARG A 25 -2.90 -25.93 -3.04
CA ARG A 25 -2.57 -26.46 -4.38
C ARG A 25 -2.31 -25.36 -5.40
N ARG A 26 -1.45 -25.65 -6.39
CA ARG A 26 -1.23 -24.77 -7.56
C ARG A 26 -2.42 -24.91 -8.50
N ASN A 27 -2.96 -23.79 -8.98
CA ASN A 27 -3.97 -23.80 -10.03
C ASN A 27 -3.28 -23.96 -11.40
N PRO A 28 -3.51 -25.06 -12.14
CA PRO A 28 -2.87 -25.29 -13.44
C PRO A 28 -3.28 -24.26 -14.51
N LYS A 29 -4.45 -23.62 -14.38
CA LYS A 29 -4.93 -22.58 -15.31
C LYS A 29 -4.19 -21.24 -15.14
N ARG A 30 -3.41 -21.06 -14.07
CA ARG A 30 -2.64 -19.84 -13.81
C ARG A 30 -1.15 -20.10 -14.02
N PRO A 31 -0.54 -19.57 -15.10
CA PRO A 31 0.89 -19.74 -15.33
C PRO A 31 1.73 -18.92 -14.33
N THR A 32 1.16 -17.87 -13.73
CA THR A 32 1.85 -17.00 -12.78
C THR A 32 2.15 -17.69 -11.44
N PRO A 33 3.28 -17.35 -10.78
CA PRO A 33 3.57 -17.86 -9.44
C PRO A 33 2.52 -17.44 -8.42
N ARG A 34 2.27 -18.31 -7.42
CA ARG A 34 1.40 -17.97 -6.27
C ARG A 34 2.05 -16.89 -5.42
N HIS A 35 1.24 -15.96 -4.92
CA HIS A 35 1.65 -14.98 -3.91
C HIS A 35 2.15 -15.69 -2.65
N ILE A 36 3.09 -15.04 -1.96
CA ILE A 36 3.62 -15.45 -0.66
C ILE A 36 3.15 -14.43 0.36
N ILE A 37 2.46 -14.89 1.41
CA ILE A 37 2.09 -14.08 2.56
C ILE A 37 3.16 -14.28 3.61
N ILE A 38 3.74 -13.18 4.07
CA ILE A 38 4.73 -13.16 5.14
C ILE A 38 4.11 -12.44 6.32
N LYS A 39 3.99 -13.14 7.44
CA LYS A 39 3.53 -12.58 8.71
C LYS A 39 4.72 -11.99 9.45
N ILE A 40 4.75 -10.66 9.53
CA ILE A 40 5.77 -9.92 10.26
C ILE A 40 5.25 -9.65 11.68
N PRO A 41 6.01 -9.97 12.74
CA PRO A 41 5.53 -9.86 14.12
C PRO A 41 5.28 -8.42 14.57
N LYS A 42 6.08 -7.46 14.07
CA LYS A 42 5.96 -6.04 14.43
C LYS A 42 5.41 -5.22 13.26
N VAL A 43 4.31 -4.49 13.50
CA VAL A 43 3.66 -3.62 12.50
C VAL A 43 4.61 -2.53 12.01
N LYS A 44 5.40 -1.91 12.92
CA LYS A 44 6.43 -0.92 12.57
C LYS A 44 7.39 -1.44 11.49
N TYR A 45 7.75 -2.72 11.54
CA TYR A 45 8.68 -3.30 10.58
C TYR A 45 8.03 -3.50 9.21
N LYS A 46 6.79 -3.98 9.22
CA LYS A 46 5.96 -4.11 8.00
C LYS A 46 5.81 -2.76 7.28
N GLU A 47 5.48 -1.70 8.00
CA GLU A 47 5.29 -0.36 7.44
C GLU A 47 6.59 0.19 6.81
N ARG A 48 7.73 0.02 7.48
CA ARG A 48 9.03 0.46 6.95
C ARG A 48 9.43 -0.27 5.67
N ILE A 49 9.22 -1.59 5.62
CA ILE A 49 9.51 -2.41 4.43
C ILE A 49 8.62 -1.98 3.25
N LEU A 50 7.33 -1.79 3.49
CA LEU A 50 6.39 -1.36 2.46
C LEU A 50 6.72 0.05 1.95
N LYS A 51 7.07 0.98 2.85
CA LYS A 51 7.50 2.33 2.46
C LYS A 51 8.76 2.30 1.61
N ALA A 52 9.76 1.53 2.00
CA ALA A 52 11.00 1.38 1.22
C ALA A 52 10.74 0.73 -0.15
N ALA A 53 9.81 -0.24 -0.23
CA ALA A 53 9.42 -0.86 -1.49
C ALA A 53 8.66 0.09 -2.42
N GLU A 54 7.84 0.98 -1.86
CA GLU A 54 7.13 2.03 -2.61
C GLU A 54 8.10 3.09 -3.17
N GLU A 55 9.06 3.54 -2.37
CA GLU A 55 10.07 4.53 -2.77
C GLU A 55 11.02 3.99 -3.85
N ASN A 56 11.48 2.74 -3.71
CA ASN A 56 12.45 2.14 -4.64
C ASN A 56 11.78 1.43 -5.84
N GLN A 57 10.44 1.37 -5.87
CA GLN A 57 9.56 0.74 -6.86
C GLN A 57 9.79 -0.77 -7.15
N LEU A 58 11.00 -1.30 -7.04
CA LEU A 58 11.36 -2.68 -7.36
C LEU A 58 12.33 -3.25 -6.33
N ALA A 59 11.95 -4.38 -5.72
CA ALA A 59 12.90 -5.25 -5.03
C ALA A 59 13.36 -6.34 -6.01
N ILE A 60 14.62 -6.75 -5.99
CA ILE A 60 15.18 -7.72 -6.94
C ILE A 60 15.53 -9.01 -6.21
N ASN A 61 14.86 -10.10 -6.53
CA ASN A 61 15.20 -11.42 -6.00
C ASN A 61 15.88 -12.27 -7.08
N LYS A 62 17.16 -12.61 -6.88
CA LYS A 62 17.93 -13.45 -7.83
C LYS A 62 17.81 -12.96 -9.29
N GLY A 63 17.88 -11.65 -9.51
CA GLY A 63 17.76 -11.03 -10.84
C GLY A 63 16.32 -10.85 -11.35
N THR A 64 15.31 -11.32 -10.62
CA THR A 64 13.89 -11.12 -11.00
C THR A 64 13.27 -10.00 -10.15
N PRO A 65 12.63 -8.99 -10.77
CA PRO A 65 11.90 -7.98 -10.02
C PRO A 65 10.70 -8.60 -9.31
N ILE A 66 10.52 -8.25 -8.04
CA ILE A 66 9.41 -8.65 -7.20
C ILE A 66 8.68 -7.42 -6.66
N ARG A 67 7.36 -7.56 -6.53
CA ARG A 67 6.50 -6.52 -5.96
C ARG A 67 6.11 -6.91 -4.54
N LEU A 68 6.35 -6.00 -3.60
CA LEU A 68 5.89 -6.10 -2.23
C LEU A 68 4.64 -5.22 -2.07
N ALA A 69 3.61 -5.74 -1.43
CA ALA A 69 2.37 -5.02 -1.16
C ALA A 69 1.78 -5.50 0.17
N ALA A 70 1.00 -4.63 0.82
CA ALA A 70 0.22 -5.01 1.98
C ALA A 70 -0.90 -5.98 1.59
N ASP A 71 -1.15 -6.98 2.44
CA ASP A 71 -2.33 -7.83 2.36
C ASP A 71 -3.50 -7.15 3.07
N PHE A 72 -4.63 -7.02 2.38
CA PHE A 72 -5.84 -6.33 2.85
C PHE A 72 -7.07 -7.23 2.61
N SER A 73 -8.13 -7.04 3.39
CA SER A 73 -9.38 -7.76 3.17
C SER A 73 -10.01 -7.40 1.83
N LYS A 74 -10.86 -8.28 1.29
CA LYS A 74 -11.56 -8.04 0.02
C LYS A 74 -12.37 -6.74 0.05
N GLU A 75 -13.06 -6.48 1.16
CA GLU A 75 -13.84 -5.26 1.39
C GLU A 75 -12.93 -4.03 1.33
N THR A 76 -11.81 -4.04 2.06
CA THR A 76 -10.84 -2.93 2.09
C THR A 76 -10.26 -2.65 0.70
N LEU A 77 -9.94 -3.71 -0.05
CA LEU A 77 -9.45 -3.58 -1.42
C LEU A 77 -10.51 -2.99 -2.36
N GLN A 78 -11.78 -3.36 -2.18
CA GLN A 78 -12.88 -2.85 -2.98
C GLN A 78 -13.13 -1.36 -2.70
N ASP A 79 -13.15 -0.97 -1.42
CA ASP A 79 -13.28 0.43 -1.01
C ASP A 79 -12.09 1.28 -1.48
N GLY A 80 -10.87 0.74 -1.38
CA GLY A 80 -9.64 1.38 -1.87
C GLY A 80 -9.67 1.65 -3.38
N ARG A 81 -10.26 0.75 -4.18
CA ARG A 81 -10.43 0.97 -5.64
C ARG A 81 -11.30 2.18 -5.94
N ALA A 82 -12.27 2.48 -5.08
CA ALA A 82 -13.13 3.65 -5.27
C ALA A 82 -12.29 4.95 -5.30
N TRP A 83 -11.22 5.02 -4.51
CA TRP A 83 -10.31 6.16 -4.45
C TRP A 83 -9.34 6.26 -5.62
N HIS A 84 -9.08 5.19 -6.37
CA HIS A 84 -7.98 5.12 -7.33
C HIS A 84 -8.00 6.25 -8.38
N LYS A 85 -9.17 6.51 -8.99
CA LYS A 85 -9.34 7.59 -9.97
C LYS A 85 -9.13 8.97 -9.35
N ILE A 86 -9.68 9.20 -8.16
CA ILE A 86 -9.60 10.48 -7.42
C ILE A 86 -8.15 10.74 -6.99
N PHE A 87 -7.48 9.70 -6.48
CA PHE A 87 -6.10 9.75 -6.04
C PHE A 87 -5.17 10.20 -7.18
N HIS A 88 -5.36 9.66 -8.39
CA HIS A 88 -4.56 10.05 -9.55
C HIS A 88 -4.76 11.52 -9.92
N VAL A 89 -6.02 11.98 -9.97
CA VAL A 89 -6.34 13.39 -10.23
C VAL A 89 -5.74 14.31 -9.16
N MET A 90 -5.87 13.97 -7.88
CA MET A 90 -5.28 14.73 -6.79
C MET A 90 -3.75 14.78 -6.85
N LYS A 91 -3.11 13.69 -7.29
CA LYS A 91 -1.66 13.66 -7.51
C LYS A 91 -1.22 14.57 -8.66
N THR A 92 -2.01 14.67 -9.73
CA THR A 92 -1.74 15.62 -10.83
C THR A 92 -1.93 17.09 -10.45
N GLN A 93 -2.64 17.36 -9.35
CA GLN A 93 -2.89 18.71 -8.82
C GLN A 93 -1.99 19.03 -7.61
N ASP A 94 -0.93 18.26 -7.39
CA ASP A 94 0.04 18.43 -6.30
C ASP A 94 -0.56 18.46 -4.87
N LEU A 95 -1.75 17.86 -4.67
CA LEU A 95 -2.44 17.83 -3.37
C LEU A 95 -1.85 16.81 -2.38
N GLN A 96 -0.85 16.04 -2.80
CA GLN A 96 -0.16 15.00 -2.02
C GLN A 96 -1.14 14.08 -1.26
N PRO A 97 -2.06 13.40 -1.96
CA PRO A 97 -3.03 12.52 -1.32
C PRO A 97 -2.35 11.29 -0.72
N ILE A 98 -2.91 10.77 0.37
CA ILE A 98 -2.50 9.55 1.06
C ILE A 98 -3.74 8.66 1.21
N ILE A 99 -3.64 7.39 0.80
CA ILE A 99 -4.66 6.39 1.13
C ILE A 99 -4.25 5.76 2.46
N PHE A 100 -5.06 6.01 3.48
CA PHE A 100 -4.83 5.53 4.84
C PHE A 100 -5.70 4.30 5.14
N TYR A 101 -5.19 3.38 5.95
CA TYR A 101 -5.91 2.17 6.34
C TYR A 101 -7.21 2.50 7.12
N PRO A 102 -8.31 1.79 6.89
CA PRO A 102 -8.50 0.73 5.90
C PRO A 102 -8.62 1.25 4.46
N ALA A 103 -9.46 2.25 4.21
CA ALA A 103 -9.63 2.83 2.88
C ALA A 103 -10.09 4.29 2.98
N LYS A 104 -9.34 5.11 3.73
CA LYS A 104 -9.63 6.54 3.92
C LYS A 104 -8.74 7.38 3.01
N LEU A 105 -9.30 8.38 2.37
CA LEU A 105 -8.52 9.37 1.62
C LEU A 105 -8.12 10.52 2.56
N LEU A 106 -6.83 10.79 2.64
CA LEU A 106 -6.26 11.85 3.45
C LEU A 106 -5.50 12.83 2.55
N PHE A 107 -5.79 14.13 2.63
CA PHE A 107 -5.02 15.15 1.92
C PHE A 107 -5.03 16.48 2.66
N ARG A 108 -4.11 17.36 2.27
CA ARG A 108 -3.89 18.65 2.95
C ARG A 108 -4.83 19.71 2.40
N VAL A 109 -5.60 20.36 3.26
CA VAL A 109 -6.47 21.50 2.94
C VAL A 109 -6.21 22.63 3.91
N LYS A 110 -5.87 23.84 3.41
CA LYS A 110 -5.61 25.03 4.24
C LYS A 110 -4.68 24.74 5.43
N ARG A 111 -3.59 24.03 5.17
CA ARG A 111 -2.57 23.57 6.16
C ARG A 111 -3.02 22.49 7.16
N GLN A 112 -4.27 22.01 7.11
CA GLN A 112 -4.75 20.90 7.95
C GLN A 112 -4.90 19.61 7.12
N MET A 113 -4.59 18.45 7.71
CA MET A 113 -4.93 17.16 7.10
C MET A 113 -6.42 16.89 7.30
N LYS A 114 -7.12 16.53 6.22
CA LYS A 114 -8.54 16.11 6.27
C LYS A 114 -8.66 14.67 5.81
N SER A 115 -9.46 13.89 6.53
CA SER A 115 -9.69 12.47 6.28
C SER A 115 -11.12 12.24 5.82
N PHE A 116 -11.27 11.45 4.77
CA PHE A 116 -12.55 11.09 4.17
C PHE A 116 -12.69 9.56 4.11
N PRO A 117 -13.68 8.97 4.79
CA PRO A 117 -13.88 7.53 4.78
C PRO A 117 -14.54 7.03 3.49
N ASP A 118 -15.36 7.86 2.83
CA ASP A 118 -16.09 7.52 1.61
C ASP A 118 -16.19 8.73 0.66
N LYS A 119 -16.63 8.46 -0.57
CA LYS A 119 -16.80 9.47 -1.61
C LYS A 119 -17.89 10.49 -1.31
N ASN A 120 -18.93 10.11 -0.57
CA ASN A 120 -20.08 10.97 -0.31
C ASN A 120 -19.65 12.12 0.62
N LYS A 121 -18.89 11.81 1.68
CA LYS A 121 -18.33 12.84 2.57
C LYS A 121 -17.34 13.76 1.87
N LEU A 122 -16.58 13.24 0.91
CA LEU A 122 -15.72 14.10 0.07
C LEU A 122 -16.57 15.03 -0.80
N LYS A 123 -17.65 14.53 -1.40
CA LYS A 123 -18.57 15.34 -2.22
C LYS A 123 -19.26 16.43 -1.40
N GLU A 124 -19.76 16.10 -0.21
CA GLU A 124 -20.34 17.06 0.74
C GLU A 124 -19.33 18.16 1.13
N PHE A 125 -18.07 17.78 1.34
CA PHE A 125 -17.01 18.72 1.65
C PHE A 125 -16.71 19.69 0.51
N ILE A 126 -16.64 19.20 -0.73
CA ILE A 126 -16.44 20.04 -1.92
C ILE A 126 -17.62 21.01 -2.10
N ASN A 127 -18.85 20.53 -1.90
CA ASN A 127 -20.06 21.35 -2.05
C ASN A 127 -20.20 22.44 -0.98
N THR A 128 -19.77 22.18 0.25
CA THR A 128 -19.85 23.15 1.37
C THR A 128 -18.70 24.16 1.37
N LYS A 129 -17.60 23.87 0.66
CA LYS A 129 -16.42 24.73 0.56
C LYS A 129 -15.93 24.78 -0.88
N PRO A 130 -16.49 25.66 -1.73
CA PRO A 130 -16.13 25.77 -3.15
C PRO A 130 -14.73 26.36 -3.41
N ILE A 131 -13.87 26.52 -2.39
CA ILE A 131 -12.55 27.16 -2.50
C ILE A 131 -11.46 26.10 -2.72
N LEU A 132 -11.73 25.15 -3.61
CA LEU A 132 -10.71 24.29 -4.24
C LEU A 132 -10.67 24.63 -5.73
#